data_AF-A0A6B0HI09-F1
#
_entry.id   AF-A0A6B0HI09-F1
#
_cell.length_a   1.000
_cell.length_b   1.000
_cell.length_c   1.000
_cell.angle_alpha   90.00
_cell.angle_beta   90.00
_cell.angle_gamma   90.00
#
_symmetry.space_group_name_H-M   'P 1'
#
loop_
_entity.id
_entity.type
_entity.pdbx_description
1 polymer ?
#
loop_
_entity_poly.entity_id
_entity_poly.type
_entity_poly.pdbx_seq_one_letter_code
_entity_poly.pdbx_strand_id
1 'polypeptide(L)'
;MKLRYYADTPNFDDHEQIIDLLYTISDKYGITVEIERVNNRFGSIQVFPGEIRDSSPEDVYDRCFHYNRTLGSNIDESPSQAFKSGGRHVDIDGYVGVIDDGLVWATTHRGDPIGYGTDIDATDTTLGFLDQVANEGLDAIEGKYMDESEGEQCVLEQFLAADVIDGTVRRNVTVGESLLPDFPAHGVDSSVGELITRTVDAVIETDESDWIIQTAKTFEASAFDTALGQVLVRDRLYRIDTGNDIDTTPAIVFNTVPWERDIDAVRATVDQVTARADGPAVHVFVGRDGEFKEVTE
;
A
#
# COMPACT_ATOMS: atom_id res chain seq x y z
N MET A 1 -3.46 8.75 -2.29
CA MET A 1 -2.51 8.22 -3.29
C MET A 1 -3.15 7.96 -4.68
N LYS A 2 -2.42 8.23 -5.78
CA LYS A 2 -2.77 7.90 -7.19
C LYS A 2 -1.53 7.82 -8.09
N LEU A 3 -1.63 7.14 -9.23
CA LEU A 3 -0.60 7.17 -10.28
C LEU A 3 -0.90 8.24 -11.32
N ARG A 4 0.12 9.01 -11.72
CA ARG A 4 -0.02 10.00 -12.79
C ARG A 4 0.97 9.71 -13.90
N TYR A 5 0.47 9.57 -15.12
CA TYR A 5 1.28 9.55 -16.32
C TYR A 5 1.45 10.97 -16.89
N TYR A 6 2.70 11.42 -17.00
CA TYR A 6 3.05 12.69 -17.64
C TYR A 6 3.20 12.45 -19.15
N ALA A 7 2.11 12.57 -19.90
CA ALA A 7 2.01 12.20 -21.31
C ALA A 7 2.36 13.36 -22.27
N ASP A 8 2.70 13.16 -23.53
CA ASP A 8 2.84 11.89 -24.23
C ASP A 8 4.34 11.59 -24.43
N THR A 9 4.75 10.35 -24.14
CA THR A 9 6.11 9.88 -24.45
C THR A 9 6.38 9.98 -25.96
N PRO A 10 7.62 10.18 -26.43
CA PRO A 10 7.90 10.28 -27.87
C PRO A 10 7.60 9.01 -28.68
N ASN A 11 7.68 7.84 -28.06
CA ASN A 11 7.43 6.55 -28.69
C ASN A 11 5.95 6.16 -28.59
N PHE A 12 5.28 5.98 -29.73
CA PHE A 12 3.86 5.64 -29.75
C PHE A 12 3.55 4.29 -29.07
N ASP A 13 4.40 3.28 -29.26
CA ASP A 13 4.15 1.95 -28.70
C ASP A 13 4.24 1.99 -27.16
N ASP A 14 5.23 2.71 -26.62
CA ASP A 14 5.35 2.93 -25.17
C ASP A 14 4.16 3.73 -24.63
N HIS A 15 3.65 4.70 -25.39
CA HIS A 15 2.50 5.51 -24.98
C HIS A 15 1.24 4.66 -24.79
N GLU A 16 0.90 3.86 -25.79
CA GLU A 16 -0.27 2.98 -25.75
C GLU A 16 -0.11 1.94 -24.63
N GLN A 17 1.08 1.35 -24.50
CA GLN A 17 1.34 0.34 -23.47
C GLN A 17 1.24 0.92 -22.05
N ILE A 18 1.71 2.15 -21.82
CA ILE A 18 1.53 2.86 -20.55
C ILE A 18 0.04 3.04 -20.24
N ILE A 19 -0.75 3.48 -21.22
CA ILE A 19 -2.20 3.68 -21.04
C ILE A 19 -2.89 2.35 -20.71
N ASP A 20 -2.58 1.28 -21.43
CA ASP A 20 -3.14 -0.06 -21.21
C ASP A 20 -2.78 -0.61 -19.81
N LEU A 21 -1.55 -0.38 -19.34
CA LEU A 21 -1.14 -0.77 -17.99
C LEU A 21 -1.87 0.04 -16.92
N LEU A 22 -2.04 1.36 -17.09
CA LEU A 22 -2.82 2.18 -16.14
C LEU A 22 -4.28 1.75 -16.10
N TYR A 23 -4.86 1.39 -17.24
CA TYR A 23 -6.17 0.77 -17.31
C TYR A 23 -6.22 -0.51 -16.50
N THR A 24 -5.27 -1.42 -16.74
CA THR A 24 -5.16 -2.70 -16.04
C THR A 24 -5.04 -2.47 -14.54
N ILE A 25 -4.18 -1.56 -14.09
CA ILE A 25 -3.96 -1.24 -12.67
C ILE A 25 -5.22 -0.67 -12.03
N SER A 26 -5.88 0.28 -12.70
CA SER A 26 -7.12 0.88 -12.21
C SER A 26 -8.25 -0.14 -12.11
N ASP A 27 -8.41 -0.97 -13.13
CA ASP A 27 -9.42 -2.04 -13.15
C ASP A 27 -9.10 -3.13 -12.12
N LYS A 28 -7.82 -3.48 -11.99
CA LYS A 28 -7.36 -4.62 -11.18
C LYS A 28 -7.37 -4.35 -9.68
N TYR A 29 -6.89 -3.17 -9.29
CA TYR A 29 -6.65 -2.84 -7.88
C TYR A 29 -7.49 -1.66 -7.38
N GLY A 30 -8.30 -1.03 -8.24
CA GLY A 30 -9.01 0.21 -7.89
C GLY A 30 -8.08 1.40 -7.66
N ILE A 31 -6.80 1.28 -8.02
CA ILE A 31 -5.82 2.36 -7.83
C ILE A 31 -6.21 3.52 -8.74
N THR A 32 -6.38 4.70 -8.16
CA THR A 32 -6.70 5.90 -8.93
C THR A 32 -5.55 6.23 -9.88
N VAL A 33 -5.88 6.47 -11.15
CA VAL A 33 -4.92 6.84 -12.20
C VAL A 33 -5.29 8.18 -12.82
N GLU A 34 -4.30 8.92 -13.33
CA GLU A 34 -4.49 10.19 -14.03
C GLU A 34 -3.52 10.31 -15.20
N ILE A 35 -3.92 11.06 -16.22
CA ILE A 35 -3.04 11.45 -17.32
C ILE A 35 -2.92 12.97 -17.32
N GLU A 36 -1.69 13.46 -17.19
CA GLU A 36 -1.37 14.86 -17.41
C GLU A 36 -0.57 15.00 -18.70
N ARG A 37 -1.24 15.51 -19.73
CA ARG A 37 -0.69 15.70 -21.07
C ARG A 37 0.15 16.98 -21.10
N VAL A 38 1.44 16.82 -20.88
CA VAL A 38 2.49 17.83 -21.00
C VAL A 38 2.92 18.06 -22.45
N ASN A 39 2.77 17.05 -23.32
CA ASN A 39 3.13 17.16 -24.73
C ASN A 39 2.14 16.38 -25.60
N ASN A 40 1.15 17.05 -26.18
CA ASN A 40 0.11 16.43 -26.99
C ASN A 40 0.65 16.03 -28.37
N ARG A 41 1.03 14.76 -28.51
CA ARG A 41 1.63 14.17 -29.73
C ARG A 41 0.63 13.33 -30.51
N PHE A 42 -0.23 12.57 -29.83
CA PHE A 42 -0.99 11.48 -30.46
C PHE A 42 -2.51 11.71 -30.56
N GLY A 43 -2.98 12.94 -30.36
CA GLY A 43 -4.40 13.27 -30.47
C GLY A 43 -5.18 12.97 -29.18
N SER A 44 -6.51 12.86 -29.23
CA SER A 44 -7.34 12.72 -28.02
C SER A 44 -7.40 11.28 -27.50
N ILE A 45 -7.19 11.09 -26.20
CA ILE A 45 -7.48 9.84 -25.49
C ILE A 45 -8.97 9.86 -25.13
N GLN A 46 -9.80 9.00 -25.77
CA GLN A 46 -11.26 9.15 -25.70
C GLN A 46 -11.92 8.41 -24.53
N VAL A 47 -11.27 7.37 -24.01
CA VAL A 47 -11.75 6.59 -22.88
C VAL A 47 -10.54 6.43 -21.96
N PHE A 48 -10.69 6.76 -20.69
CA PHE A 48 -9.71 6.48 -19.62
C PHE A 48 -10.47 6.51 -18.28
N PRO A 49 -10.16 5.61 -17.31
CA PRO A 49 -10.90 5.53 -16.04
C PRO A 49 -10.61 6.73 -15.13
N GLY A 50 -9.51 7.44 -15.37
CA GLY A 50 -9.08 8.59 -14.60
C GLY A 50 -9.31 9.94 -15.27
N GLU A 51 -8.83 10.99 -14.61
CA GLU A 51 -8.83 12.33 -15.19
C GLU A 51 -7.74 12.50 -16.24
N ILE A 52 -8.06 13.21 -17.32
CA ILE A 52 -7.11 13.66 -18.32
C ILE A 52 -7.06 15.18 -18.31
N ARG A 53 -5.87 15.75 -18.21
CA ARG A 53 -5.66 17.20 -18.16
C ARG A 53 -4.52 17.59 -19.08
N ASP A 54 -4.64 18.72 -19.77
CA ASP A 54 -3.57 19.29 -20.59
C ASP A 54 -2.87 20.41 -19.82
N SER A 55 -1.55 20.36 -19.77
CA SER A 55 -0.69 21.33 -19.07
C SER A 55 0.57 21.62 -19.88
N SER A 56 1.23 22.75 -19.68
CA SER A 56 2.57 22.95 -20.27
C SER A 56 3.63 22.16 -19.46
N PRO A 57 4.72 21.67 -20.09
CA PRO A 57 5.79 20.99 -19.36
C PRO A 57 6.37 21.87 -18.24
N GLU A 58 6.54 23.16 -18.48
CA GLU A 58 7.08 24.12 -17.52
C GLU A 58 6.17 24.28 -16.30
N ASP A 59 4.85 24.43 -16.51
CA ASP A 59 3.90 24.58 -15.39
C ASP A 59 3.87 23.32 -14.51
N VAL A 60 3.93 22.13 -15.13
CA VAL A 60 3.98 20.87 -14.39
C VAL A 60 5.29 20.73 -13.63
N TYR A 61 6.41 21.06 -14.26
CA TYR A 61 7.70 21.03 -13.58
C TYR A 61 7.71 21.96 -12.36
N ASP A 62 7.30 23.21 -12.54
CA ASP A 62 7.30 24.20 -11.45
C ASP A 62 6.35 23.82 -10.31
N ARG A 63 5.22 23.18 -10.63
CA ARG A 63 4.23 22.75 -9.63
C ARG A 63 4.61 21.46 -8.91
N CYS A 64 5.16 20.47 -9.61
CA CYS A 64 5.31 19.11 -9.11
C CYS A 64 6.78 18.71 -8.82
N PHE A 65 7.74 19.22 -9.58
CA PHE A 65 9.14 18.77 -9.53
C PHE A 65 10.07 19.80 -8.90
N HIS A 66 9.81 21.09 -9.13
CA HIS A 66 10.69 22.16 -8.71
C HIS A 66 10.75 22.29 -7.19
N TYR A 67 11.96 22.23 -6.64
CA TYR A 67 12.22 22.24 -5.19
C TYR A 67 11.48 21.16 -4.38
N ASN A 68 11.04 20.08 -5.04
CA ASN A 68 10.39 18.97 -4.37
C ASN A 68 11.44 18.10 -3.67
N ARG A 69 11.62 18.34 -2.36
CA ARG A 69 12.59 17.61 -1.54
C ARG A 69 12.18 16.16 -1.32
N THR A 70 10.89 15.90 -1.14
CA THR A 70 10.36 14.54 -0.95
C THR A 70 10.68 13.67 -2.15
N LEU A 71 10.33 14.14 -3.36
CA LEU A 71 10.70 13.48 -4.60
C LEU A 71 12.21 13.24 -4.69
N GLY A 72 13.01 14.29 -4.45
CA GLY A 72 14.47 14.20 -4.57
C GLY A 72 15.12 13.22 -3.58
N SER A 73 14.52 13.02 -2.41
CA SER A 73 14.95 11.99 -1.46
C SER A 73 14.59 10.58 -1.94
N ASN A 74 13.45 10.38 -2.57
CA ASN A 74 12.96 9.05 -2.97
C ASN A 74 13.50 8.57 -4.32
N ILE A 75 14.12 9.45 -5.12
CA ILE A 75 14.79 9.08 -6.39
C ILE A 75 16.32 9.16 -6.30
N ASP A 76 16.86 9.44 -5.11
CA ASP A 76 18.30 9.57 -4.84
C ASP A 76 19.05 10.63 -5.69
N GLU A 77 18.33 11.58 -6.29
CA GLU A 77 18.92 12.70 -7.02
C GLU A 77 18.01 13.94 -7.03
N SER A 78 18.55 15.10 -7.38
CA SER A 78 17.70 16.30 -7.45
C SER A 78 16.73 16.22 -8.64
N PRO A 79 15.46 16.67 -8.51
CA PRO A 79 14.51 16.67 -9.63
C PRO A 79 15.02 17.44 -10.85
N SER A 80 15.88 18.44 -10.66
CA SER A 80 16.51 19.17 -11.75
C SER A 80 17.54 18.37 -12.53
N GLN A 81 18.18 17.37 -11.91
CA GLN A 81 19.12 16.49 -12.60
C GLN A 81 18.35 15.43 -13.39
N ALA A 82 17.34 14.82 -12.76
CA ALA A 82 16.53 13.77 -13.38
C ALA A 82 15.69 14.28 -14.57
N PHE A 83 15.10 15.47 -14.45
CA PHE A 83 14.02 15.91 -15.35
C PHE A 83 14.31 17.20 -16.14
N LYS A 84 15.59 17.59 -16.27
CA LYS A 84 16.01 18.67 -17.17
C LYS A 84 17.18 18.25 -18.06
N SER A 85 16.96 18.29 -19.37
CA SER A 85 18.00 18.07 -20.37
C SER A 85 18.73 19.39 -20.72
N GLY A 86 19.50 19.91 -19.76
CA GLY A 86 20.39 21.06 -19.97
C GLY A 86 19.69 22.42 -20.15
N GLY A 87 19.97 23.37 -19.26
CA GLY A 87 19.41 24.73 -19.34
C GLY A 87 17.97 24.82 -18.83
N ARG A 88 17.04 25.32 -19.66
CA ARG A 88 15.62 25.51 -19.30
C ARG A 88 14.70 24.41 -19.82
N HIS A 89 15.20 23.46 -20.61
CA HIS A 89 14.34 22.43 -21.19
C HIS A 89 13.93 21.43 -20.12
N VAL A 90 12.61 21.29 -19.94
CA VAL A 90 11.98 20.33 -19.04
C VAL A 90 11.74 19.05 -19.82
N ASP A 91 12.15 17.93 -19.25
CA ASP A 91 12.10 16.61 -19.86
C ASP A 91 11.29 15.69 -18.94
N ILE A 92 9.96 15.86 -18.92
CA ILE A 92 9.04 15.12 -18.03
C ILE A 92 8.02 14.26 -18.79
N ASP A 93 8.01 14.30 -20.12
CA ASP A 93 7.07 13.51 -20.91
C ASP A 93 7.48 12.03 -20.97
N GLY A 94 6.56 11.11 -20.71
CA GLY A 94 6.84 9.68 -20.71
C GLY A 94 7.19 9.07 -19.36
N TYR A 95 7.14 9.85 -18.27
CA TYR A 95 7.34 9.36 -16.91
C TYR A 95 6.01 9.11 -16.18
N VAL A 96 6.06 8.29 -15.14
CA VAL A 96 4.96 8.06 -14.21
C VAL A 96 5.38 8.51 -12.82
N GLY A 97 4.49 9.25 -12.17
CA GLY A 97 4.65 9.69 -10.79
C GLY A 97 3.64 9.05 -9.85
N VAL A 98 4.05 8.84 -8.61
CA VAL A 98 3.17 8.52 -7.49
C VAL A 98 2.79 9.84 -6.82
N ILE A 99 1.49 10.09 -6.71
CA ILE A 99 0.92 11.30 -6.12
C ILE A 99 0.28 10.95 -4.79
N ASP A 100 0.85 11.43 -3.70
CA ASP A 100 0.29 11.33 -2.35
C ASP A 100 0.51 12.66 -1.61
N ASP A 101 -0.56 13.46 -1.49
CA ASP A 101 -0.52 14.88 -1.09
C ASP A 101 0.52 15.77 -1.82
N GLY A 102 0.95 15.32 -2.99
CA GLY A 102 2.03 15.91 -3.78
C GLY A 102 2.71 14.83 -4.60
N LEU A 103 3.64 15.21 -5.48
CA LEU A 103 4.48 14.22 -6.18
C LEU A 103 5.50 13.68 -5.18
N VAL A 104 5.41 12.41 -4.80
CA VAL A 104 6.29 11.80 -3.78
C VAL A 104 7.37 10.93 -4.39
N TRP A 105 7.11 10.35 -5.56
CA TRP A 105 8.08 9.57 -6.32
C TRP A 105 7.78 9.65 -7.82
N ALA A 106 8.76 9.44 -8.67
CA ALA A 106 8.57 9.32 -10.11
C ALA A 106 9.63 8.40 -10.72
N THR A 107 9.27 7.75 -11.83
CA THR A 107 10.23 7.00 -12.64
C THR A 107 11.30 7.96 -13.18
N THR A 108 12.54 7.50 -13.23
CA THR A 108 13.69 8.29 -13.72
C THR A 108 14.10 7.89 -15.13
N HIS A 109 13.56 6.78 -15.64
CA HIS A 109 13.76 6.28 -17.00
C HIS A 109 12.43 6.07 -17.74
N ARG A 110 12.37 6.42 -19.03
CA ARG A 110 11.17 6.29 -19.88
C ARG A 110 11.10 4.91 -20.50
N GLY A 111 9.91 4.49 -20.94
CA GLY A 111 9.77 3.26 -21.73
C GLY A 111 10.24 2.01 -20.99
N ASP A 112 10.85 1.07 -21.72
CA ASP A 112 11.24 -0.26 -21.26
C ASP A 112 12.74 -0.36 -20.86
N PRO A 113 13.10 -1.20 -19.87
CA PRO A 113 14.47 -1.44 -19.42
C PRO A 113 15.49 -1.83 -20.49
N ILE A 114 15.10 -2.48 -21.60
CA ILE A 114 16.06 -3.01 -22.58
C ILE A 114 17.01 -1.93 -23.12
N GLY A 115 16.55 -0.67 -23.18
CA GLY A 115 17.33 0.47 -23.68
C GLY A 115 18.40 1.02 -22.74
N TYR A 116 18.40 0.66 -21.45
CA TYR A 116 19.16 1.35 -20.41
C TYR A 116 20.36 0.56 -19.85
N GLY A 117 20.56 -0.68 -20.31
CA GLY A 117 21.65 -1.56 -19.84
C GLY A 117 21.33 -2.26 -18.52
N THR A 118 22.24 -3.12 -18.06
CA THR A 118 22.01 -3.99 -16.88
C THR A 118 22.15 -3.29 -15.53
N ASP A 119 22.62 -2.05 -15.53
CA ASP A 119 22.90 -1.28 -14.31
C ASP A 119 21.67 -0.48 -13.83
N ILE A 120 20.62 -0.41 -14.64
CA ILE A 120 19.36 0.23 -14.30
C ILE A 120 18.36 -0.84 -13.84
N ASP A 121 17.77 -0.63 -12.67
CA ASP A 121 16.67 -1.47 -12.20
C ASP A 121 15.49 -1.33 -13.17
N ALA A 122 14.93 -2.47 -13.61
CA ALA A 122 13.79 -2.45 -14.50
C ALA A 122 12.61 -1.66 -13.93
N THR A 123 12.45 -1.68 -12.61
CA THR A 123 11.39 -0.98 -11.87
C THR A 123 11.61 0.53 -11.76
N ASP A 124 12.75 1.07 -12.21
CA ASP A 124 12.99 2.52 -12.32
C ASP A 124 12.63 3.07 -13.71
N THR A 125 12.33 2.18 -14.65
CA THR A 125 11.74 2.54 -15.94
C THR A 125 10.22 2.61 -15.84
N THR A 126 9.62 3.36 -16.75
CA THR A 126 8.17 3.60 -16.73
C THR A 126 7.36 2.34 -17.01
N LEU A 127 7.74 1.55 -18.02
CA LEU A 127 7.03 0.31 -18.32
C LEU A 127 7.33 -0.78 -17.29
N GLY A 128 8.57 -0.89 -16.81
CA GLY A 128 8.91 -1.89 -15.79
C GLY A 128 8.24 -1.60 -14.44
N PHE A 129 8.16 -0.33 -14.02
CA PHE A 129 7.41 0.05 -12.82
C PHE A 129 5.92 -0.26 -12.96
N LEU A 130 5.29 0.15 -14.06
CA LEU A 130 3.87 -0.11 -14.28
C LEU A 130 3.56 -1.60 -14.40
N ASP A 131 4.44 -2.40 -15.01
CA ASP A 131 4.30 -3.85 -15.04
C ASP A 131 4.40 -4.45 -13.63
N GLN A 132 5.34 -3.98 -12.81
CA GLN A 132 5.43 -4.38 -11.40
C GLN A 132 4.14 -4.05 -10.64
N VAL A 133 3.62 -2.82 -10.76
CA VAL A 133 2.36 -2.43 -10.13
C VAL A 133 1.18 -3.23 -10.67
N ALA A 134 1.15 -3.56 -11.97
CA ALA A 134 0.11 -4.41 -12.53
C ALA A 134 0.14 -5.85 -11.97
N ASN A 135 1.27 -6.30 -11.43
CA ASN A 135 1.44 -7.61 -10.82
C ASN A 135 1.28 -7.61 -9.29
N GLU A 136 1.78 -6.59 -8.61
CA GLU A 136 1.91 -6.52 -7.15
C GLU A 136 0.99 -5.46 -6.49
N GLY A 137 0.35 -4.59 -7.28
CA GLY A 137 -0.61 -3.60 -6.78
C GLY A 137 0.03 -2.50 -5.92
N LEU A 138 -0.60 -2.18 -4.79
CA LEU A 138 -0.16 -1.10 -3.91
C LEU A 138 1.24 -1.34 -3.34
N ASP A 139 1.62 -2.59 -3.11
CA ASP A 139 2.92 -2.93 -2.50
C ASP A 139 4.09 -2.41 -3.34
N ALA A 140 3.99 -2.50 -4.67
CA ALA A 140 4.98 -1.96 -5.59
C ALA A 140 5.03 -0.42 -5.58
N ILE A 141 3.90 0.25 -5.33
CA ILE A 141 3.86 1.71 -5.25
C ILE A 141 4.48 2.19 -3.93
N GLU A 142 4.02 1.63 -2.81
CA GLU A 142 4.49 2.00 -1.48
C GLU A 142 5.98 1.71 -1.31
N GLY A 143 6.48 0.58 -1.84
CA GLY A 143 7.90 0.22 -1.79
C GLY A 143 8.84 1.23 -2.46
N LYS A 144 8.34 2.19 -3.24
CA LYS A 144 9.14 3.26 -3.85
C LYS A 144 9.34 4.50 -2.96
N TYR A 145 8.48 4.72 -1.96
CA TYR A 145 8.52 5.98 -1.19
C TYR A 145 8.11 5.87 0.28
N MET A 146 7.60 4.72 0.71
CA MET A 146 7.25 4.42 2.09
C MET A 146 8.13 3.30 2.61
N ASP A 147 8.53 3.42 3.89
CA ASP A 147 9.07 2.27 4.60
C ASP A 147 7.94 1.25 4.88
N GLU A 148 8.28 -0.05 4.99
CA GLU A 148 7.29 -1.12 5.17
C GLU A 148 6.31 -0.85 6.34
N SER A 149 6.83 -0.32 7.45
CA SER A 149 6.05 0.03 8.65
C SER A 149 5.08 1.20 8.43
N GLU A 150 5.40 2.14 7.55
CA GLU A 150 4.52 3.28 7.25
C GLU A 150 3.31 2.84 6.44
N GLY A 151 3.48 1.88 5.53
CA GLY A 151 2.38 1.30 4.75
C GLY A 151 1.36 0.55 5.61
N GLU A 152 1.81 -0.31 6.53
CA GLU A 152 0.90 -1.02 7.46
C GLU A 152 0.11 -0.05 8.36
N GLN A 153 0.76 1.04 8.78
CA GLN A 153 0.11 2.09 9.56
C GLN A 153 -0.96 2.84 8.72
N CYS A 154 -0.71 3.07 7.44
CA CYS A 154 -1.69 3.68 6.52
C CYS A 154 -2.97 2.83 6.40
N VAL A 155 -2.84 1.50 6.28
CA VAL A 155 -4.01 0.59 6.26
C VAL A 155 -4.85 0.72 7.53
N LEU A 156 -4.17 0.75 8.69
CA LEU A 156 -4.84 0.90 9.98
C LEU A 156 -5.57 2.24 10.07
N GLU A 157 -4.95 3.33 9.64
CA GLU A 157 -5.55 4.66 9.68
C GLU A 157 -6.80 4.76 8.80
N GLN A 158 -6.78 4.16 7.60
CA GLN A 158 -7.95 4.10 6.72
C GLN A 158 -9.09 3.27 7.33
N PHE A 159 -8.77 2.12 7.92
CA PHE A 159 -9.76 1.26 8.58
C PHE A 159 -10.43 1.95 9.77
N LEU A 160 -9.64 2.61 10.62
CA LEU A 160 -10.15 3.35 11.77
C LEU A 160 -10.98 4.57 11.35
N ALA A 161 -10.61 5.22 10.24
CA ALA A 161 -11.39 6.34 9.69
C ALA A 161 -12.73 5.91 9.08
N ALA A 162 -12.83 4.66 8.62
CA ALA A 162 -14.08 4.08 8.11
C ALA A 162 -15.10 3.75 9.22
N ASP A 163 -14.68 3.78 10.50
CA ASP A 163 -15.54 3.63 11.68
C ASP A 163 -16.41 2.36 11.66
N VAL A 164 -15.82 1.26 11.19
CA VAL A 164 -16.51 -0.04 11.04
C VAL A 164 -16.80 -0.69 12.40
N ILE A 165 -15.94 -0.45 13.39
CA ILE A 165 -16.05 -0.95 14.76
C ILE A 165 -16.01 0.26 15.71
N ASP A 166 -17.10 0.49 16.44
CA ASP A 166 -17.20 1.56 17.43
C ASP A 166 -16.54 1.14 18.75
N GLY A 167 -15.58 1.92 19.23
CA GLY A 167 -14.88 1.64 20.48
C GLY A 167 -13.68 2.53 20.76
N THR A 168 -13.02 2.31 21.91
CA THR A 168 -11.82 3.06 22.30
C THR A 168 -10.58 2.43 21.69
N VAL A 169 -9.86 3.19 20.86
CA VAL A 169 -8.70 2.68 20.10
C VAL A 169 -7.39 2.88 20.86
N ARG A 170 -6.62 1.81 21.00
CA ARG A 170 -5.22 1.82 21.43
C ARG A 170 -4.34 1.26 20.31
N ARG A 171 -3.34 2.02 19.87
CA ARG A 171 -2.42 1.62 18.79
C ARG A 171 -1.12 1.08 19.34
N ASN A 172 -0.46 0.21 18.57
CA ASN A 172 0.87 -0.33 18.89
C ASN A 172 0.96 -0.90 20.31
N VAL A 173 0.01 -1.78 20.66
CA VAL A 173 -0.08 -2.33 22.01
C VAL A 173 0.91 -3.47 22.15
N THR A 174 1.92 -3.30 22.99
CA THR A 174 2.84 -4.40 23.35
C THR A 174 2.09 -5.44 24.19
N VAL A 175 2.25 -6.72 23.83
CA VAL A 175 1.67 -7.87 24.52
C VAL A 175 2.73 -8.94 24.79
N GLY A 176 2.47 -9.82 25.75
CA GLY A 176 3.39 -10.83 26.27
C GLY A 176 4.29 -10.33 27.39
N GLU A 177 4.09 -9.12 27.89
CA GLU A 177 4.96 -8.53 28.94
C GLU A 177 4.88 -9.33 30.25
N SER A 178 3.72 -9.91 30.57
CA SER A 178 3.53 -10.73 31.78
C SER A 178 4.33 -12.04 31.77
N LEU A 179 4.83 -12.45 30.60
CA LEU A 179 5.65 -13.64 30.41
C LEU A 179 7.16 -13.35 30.51
N LEU A 180 7.55 -12.07 30.60
CA LEU A 180 8.96 -11.71 30.73
C LEU A 180 9.51 -12.18 32.08
N PRO A 181 10.75 -12.73 32.11
CA PRO A 181 11.40 -13.05 33.36
C PRO A 181 11.62 -11.80 34.22
N ASP A 182 11.54 -11.94 35.54
CA ASP A 182 11.86 -10.91 36.54
C ASP A 182 13.39 -10.61 36.60
N PHE A 183 13.97 -10.24 35.47
CA PHE A 183 15.38 -9.87 35.34
C PHE A 183 15.51 -8.65 34.42
N PRO A 184 16.19 -7.56 34.83
CA PRO A 184 16.30 -6.34 34.04
C PRO A 184 16.95 -6.53 32.66
N ALA A 185 17.78 -7.57 32.51
CA ALA A 185 18.43 -7.92 31.24
C ALA A 185 17.49 -8.60 30.23
N HIS A 186 16.25 -8.92 30.62
CA HIS A 186 15.24 -9.59 29.80
C HIS A 186 14.02 -8.70 29.54
N GLY A 187 14.19 -7.38 29.60
CA GLY A 187 13.15 -6.42 29.21
C GLY A 187 12.76 -6.54 27.73
N VAL A 188 11.73 -5.78 27.33
CA VAL A 188 11.11 -5.79 26.00
C VAL A 188 12.16 -5.68 24.88
N ASP A 189 13.14 -4.78 25.02
CA ASP A 189 14.19 -4.53 24.02
C ASP A 189 15.34 -5.56 24.00
N SER A 190 15.24 -6.63 24.78
CA SER A 190 16.23 -7.72 24.78
C SER A 190 15.87 -8.79 23.76
N SER A 191 16.82 -9.60 23.29
CA SER A 191 16.51 -10.74 22.40
C SER A 191 15.53 -11.75 23.00
N VAL A 192 15.46 -11.82 24.34
CA VAL A 192 14.45 -12.62 25.06
C VAL A 192 13.09 -11.91 25.03
N GLY A 193 13.08 -10.60 25.22
CA GLY A 193 11.91 -9.75 25.10
C GLY A 193 11.30 -9.78 23.71
N GLU A 194 12.09 -9.60 22.65
CA GLU A 194 11.67 -9.72 21.25
C GLU A 194 11.11 -11.10 20.91
N LEU A 195 11.61 -12.17 21.56
CA LEU A 195 11.09 -13.52 21.33
C LEU A 195 9.69 -13.70 21.95
N ILE A 196 9.45 -13.09 23.11
CA ILE A 196 8.27 -13.30 23.96
C ILE A 196 7.16 -12.28 23.65
N THR A 197 7.53 -11.03 23.40
CA THR A 197 6.59 -9.91 23.23
C THR A 197 6.29 -9.67 21.76
N ARG A 198 5.06 -9.23 21.49
CA ARG A 198 4.62 -8.81 20.15
C ARG A 198 3.95 -7.45 20.26
N THR A 199 3.94 -6.70 19.18
CA THR A 199 3.12 -5.50 19.06
C THR A 199 1.84 -5.87 18.34
N VAL A 200 0.69 -5.51 18.88
CA VAL A 200 -0.61 -5.51 18.19
C VAL A 200 -0.77 -4.17 17.50
N ASP A 201 -1.19 -4.17 16.24
CA ASP A 201 -1.30 -2.95 15.45
C ASP A 201 -2.35 -2.00 16.07
N ALA A 202 -3.52 -2.55 16.42
CA ALA A 202 -4.48 -1.88 17.30
C ALA A 202 -5.32 -2.83 18.15
N VAL A 203 -5.75 -2.32 19.30
CA VAL A 203 -6.84 -2.88 20.12
C VAL A 203 -7.99 -1.88 20.12
N ILE A 204 -9.19 -2.33 19.75
CA ILE A 204 -10.42 -1.52 19.85
C ILE A 204 -11.26 -2.10 20.98
N GLU A 205 -11.31 -1.38 22.10
CA GLU A 205 -12.04 -1.79 23.30
C GLU A 205 -13.52 -1.43 23.13
N THR A 206 -14.40 -2.43 23.15
CA THR A 206 -15.87 -2.27 23.04
C THR A 206 -16.56 -2.76 24.31
N ASP A 207 -17.87 -2.56 24.42
CA ASP A 207 -18.65 -3.07 25.56
C ASP A 207 -18.77 -4.61 25.57
N GLU A 208 -18.56 -5.27 24.42
CA GLU A 208 -18.75 -6.71 24.25
C GLU A 208 -17.41 -7.49 24.30
N SER A 209 -16.39 -6.98 23.61
CA SER A 209 -15.07 -7.59 23.54
C SER A 209 -13.99 -6.59 23.12
N ASP A 210 -12.73 -6.95 23.37
CA ASP A 210 -11.58 -6.23 22.83
C ASP A 210 -11.23 -6.79 21.45
N TRP A 211 -11.31 -5.96 20.41
CA TRP A 211 -10.95 -6.35 19.06
C TRP A 211 -9.44 -6.26 18.87
N ILE A 212 -8.81 -7.39 18.50
CA ILE A 212 -7.36 -7.49 18.27
C ILE A 212 -7.11 -7.38 16.77
N ILE A 213 -6.65 -6.22 16.31
CA ILE A 213 -6.53 -5.89 14.90
C ILE A 213 -5.11 -6.21 14.40
N GLN A 214 -5.04 -7.01 13.35
CA GLN A 214 -3.87 -7.21 12.50
C GLN A 214 -4.13 -6.56 11.14
N THR A 215 -3.26 -5.66 10.69
CA THR A 215 -3.33 -5.15 9.31
C THR A 215 -2.42 -5.93 8.37
N ALA A 216 -2.82 -5.96 7.11
CA ALA A 216 -2.03 -6.42 5.98
C ALA A 216 -2.42 -5.61 4.74
N LYS A 217 -1.56 -5.53 3.73
CA LYS A 217 -1.78 -4.61 2.60
C LYS A 217 -2.75 -5.19 1.57
N THR A 218 -2.38 -6.32 0.97
CA THR A 218 -3.13 -6.94 -0.13
C THR A 218 -3.70 -8.28 0.30
N PHE A 219 -4.97 -8.55 -0.05
CA PHE A 219 -5.63 -9.81 0.27
C PHE A 219 -5.16 -10.96 -0.66
N GLU A 220 -3.96 -11.47 -0.36
CA GLU A 220 -3.32 -12.58 -1.06
C GLU A 220 -3.01 -13.73 -0.10
N ALA A 221 -2.70 -14.92 -0.64
CA ALA A 221 -2.56 -16.13 0.19
C ALA A 221 -1.42 -16.03 1.22
N SER A 222 -0.24 -15.57 0.80
CA SER A 222 0.93 -15.41 1.69
C SER A 222 0.70 -14.36 2.78
N ALA A 223 0.12 -13.23 2.41
CA ALA A 223 -0.24 -12.15 3.33
C ALA A 223 -1.30 -12.64 4.33
N PHE A 224 -2.31 -13.37 3.84
CA PHE A 224 -3.35 -13.97 4.68
C PHE A 224 -2.79 -14.97 5.70
N ASP A 225 -1.99 -15.93 5.27
CA ASP A 225 -1.41 -16.94 6.16
C ASP A 225 -0.54 -16.29 7.25
N THR A 226 0.22 -15.26 6.86
CA THR A 226 1.09 -14.51 7.79
C THR A 226 0.26 -13.73 8.80
N ALA A 227 -0.72 -12.94 8.34
CA ALA A 227 -1.59 -12.14 9.20
C ALA A 227 -2.44 -13.02 10.13
N LEU A 228 -2.92 -14.16 9.65
CA LEU A 228 -3.65 -15.14 10.46
C LEU A 228 -2.75 -15.71 11.56
N GLY A 229 -1.52 -16.12 11.23
CA GLY A 229 -0.57 -16.58 12.23
C GLY A 229 -0.27 -15.51 13.29
N GLN A 230 -0.06 -14.26 12.86
CA GLN A 230 0.24 -13.14 13.74
C GLN A 230 -0.92 -12.80 14.67
N VAL A 231 -2.14 -12.61 14.15
CA VAL A 231 -3.31 -12.24 14.95
C VAL A 231 -3.63 -13.30 16.01
N LEU A 232 -3.47 -14.58 15.68
CA LEU A 232 -3.72 -15.68 16.62
C LEU A 232 -2.72 -15.71 17.78
N VAL A 233 -1.43 -15.46 17.50
CA VAL A 233 -0.39 -15.38 18.55
C VAL A 233 -0.60 -14.13 19.41
N ARG A 234 -0.85 -12.98 18.77
CA ARG A 234 -1.05 -11.68 19.42
C ARG A 234 -2.28 -11.69 20.33
N ASP A 235 -3.42 -12.22 19.86
CA ASP A 235 -4.64 -12.45 20.65
C ASP A 235 -4.36 -13.27 21.91
N ARG A 236 -3.61 -14.38 21.76
CA ARG A 236 -3.28 -15.24 22.88
C ARG A 236 -2.42 -14.53 23.93
N LEU A 237 -1.43 -13.75 23.51
CA LEU A 237 -0.57 -12.98 24.41
C LEU A 237 -1.36 -11.87 25.12
N TYR A 238 -2.24 -11.16 24.40
CA TYR A 238 -3.11 -10.14 24.99
C TYR A 238 -3.99 -10.71 26.10
N ARG A 239 -4.64 -11.86 25.86
CA ARG A 239 -5.44 -12.55 26.89
C ARG A 239 -4.61 -12.96 28.10
N ILE A 240 -3.36 -13.37 27.91
CA ILE A 240 -2.48 -13.72 29.03
C ILE A 240 -2.18 -12.49 29.89
N ASP A 241 -1.84 -11.36 29.27
CA ASP A 241 -1.54 -10.12 29.98
C ASP A 241 -2.75 -9.54 30.72
N THR A 242 -3.96 -9.74 30.19
CA THR A 242 -5.22 -9.27 30.78
C THR A 242 -5.88 -10.28 31.73
N GLY A 243 -5.24 -11.43 31.98
CA GLY A 243 -5.74 -12.44 32.91
C GLY A 243 -6.80 -13.40 32.35
N ASN A 244 -7.09 -13.34 31.04
CA ASN A 244 -8.17 -14.05 30.34
C ASN A 244 -9.59 -13.68 30.83
N ASP A 245 -9.73 -12.55 31.53
CA ASP A 245 -11.03 -12.08 32.03
C ASP A 245 -11.80 -11.25 30.98
N ILE A 246 -11.13 -10.88 29.87
CA ILE A 246 -11.69 -10.08 28.78
C ILE A 246 -11.90 -10.99 27.57
N ASP A 247 -13.12 -11.00 27.04
CA ASP A 247 -13.42 -11.61 25.76
C ASP A 247 -12.75 -10.81 24.64
N THR A 248 -12.19 -11.49 23.65
CA THR A 248 -11.49 -10.82 22.54
C THR A 248 -11.98 -11.32 21.19
N THR A 249 -12.00 -10.42 20.22
CA THR A 249 -12.38 -10.71 18.84
C THR A 249 -11.19 -10.45 17.91
N PRO A 250 -10.47 -11.50 17.45
CA PRO A 250 -9.36 -11.30 16.52
C PRO A 250 -9.88 -10.90 15.13
N ALA A 251 -9.24 -9.91 14.51
CA ALA A 251 -9.58 -9.47 13.16
C ALA A 251 -8.34 -9.18 12.31
N ILE A 252 -8.44 -9.49 11.02
CA ILE A 252 -7.45 -9.13 10.00
C ILE A 252 -8.07 -8.11 9.06
N VAL A 253 -7.32 -7.07 8.74
CA VAL A 253 -7.77 -5.98 7.86
C VAL A 253 -6.82 -5.88 6.67
N PHE A 254 -7.35 -6.07 5.47
CA PHE A 254 -6.64 -5.86 4.21
C PHE A 254 -7.07 -4.55 3.56
N ASN A 255 -6.12 -3.79 3.00
CA ASN A 255 -6.45 -2.55 2.31
C ASN A 255 -7.05 -2.76 0.92
N THR A 256 -6.55 -3.75 0.18
CA THR A 256 -7.02 -4.03 -1.18
C THR A 256 -7.28 -5.50 -1.42
N VAL A 257 -8.17 -5.76 -2.39
CA VAL A 257 -8.44 -7.10 -2.91
C VAL A 257 -8.19 -7.09 -4.41
N PRO A 258 -7.41 -8.03 -4.95
CA PRO A 258 -7.31 -8.20 -6.39
C PRO A 258 -8.71 -8.50 -6.97
N TRP A 259 -9.18 -7.72 -7.96
CA TRP A 259 -10.48 -7.91 -8.64
C TRP A 259 -10.77 -9.32 -9.16
N GLU A 260 -9.74 -10.12 -9.50
CA GLU A 260 -9.90 -11.51 -9.94
C GLU A 260 -10.50 -12.39 -8.85
N ARG A 261 -10.38 -11.97 -7.59
CA ARG A 261 -11.08 -12.59 -6.47
C ARG A 261 -12.47 -12.00 -6.40
N ASP A 262 -13.42 -12.79 -6.89
CA ASP A 262 -14.80 -12.69 -6.43
C ASP A 262 -14.80 -12.98 -4.92
N ILE A 263 -14.82 -11.92 -4.11
CA ILE A 263 -14.81 -11.99 -2.65
C ILE A 263 -15.92 -12.92 -2.16
N ASP A 264 -17.07 -12.94 -2.85
CA ASP A 264 -18.19 -13.82 -2.54
C ASP A 264 -17.85 -15.30 -2.82
N ALA A 265 -16.98 -15.57 -3.80
CA ALA A 265 -16.53 -16.94 -4.12
C ALA A 265 -15.47 -17.47 -3.14
N VAL A 266 -14.65 -16.61 -2.55
CA VAL A 266 -13.62 -17.02 -1.56
C VAL A 266 -14.13 -17.01 -0.13
N ARG A 267 -15.23 -16.29 0.16
CA ARG A 267 -15.88 -16.20 1.47
C ARG A 267 -16.00 -17.54 2.19
N ALA A 268 -16.63 -18.54 1.56
CA ALA A 268 -16.82 -19.86 2.19
C ALA A 268 -15.51 -20.57 2.55
N THR A 269 -14.43 -20.28 1.82
CA THR A 269 -13.09 -20.82 2.14
C THR A 269 -12.46 -20.06 3.30
N VAL A 270 -12.57 -18.73 3.30
CA VAL A 270 -12.08 -17.88 4.40
C VAL A 270 -12.78 -18.28 5.69
N ASP A 271 -14.12 -18.37 5.69
CA ASP A 271 -14.93 -18.80 6.84
C ASP A 271 -14.47 -20.15 7.40
N GLN A 272 -14.17 -21.12 6.54
CA GLN A 272 -13.71 -22.44 6.98
C GLN A 272 -12.32 -22.41 7.62
N VAL A 273 -11.43 -21.54 7.13
CA VAL A 273 -10.04 -21.45 7.62
C VAL A 273 -9.94 -20.57 8.86
N THR A 274 -10.82 -19.58 9.01
CA THR A 274 -10.87 -18.70 10.18
C THR A 274 -11.77 -19.22 11.31
N ALA A 275 -12.64 -20.21 11.03
CA ALA A 275 -13.43 -20.88 12.05
C ALA A 275 -12.56 -21.61 13.08
N ARG A 276 -12.78 -21.34 14.36
CA ARG A 276 -12.09 -22.02 15.47
C ARG A 276 -13.04 -22.96 16.20
N ALA A 277 -12.60 -24.19 16.44
CA ALA A 277 -13.40 -25.18 17.16
C ALA A 277 -13.63 -24.80 18.64
N ASP A 278 -12.69 -24.07 19.25
CA ASP A 278 -12.71 -23.68 20.67
C ASP A 278 -12.33 -22.19 20.87
N GLY A 279 -13.04 -21.28 20.20
CA GLY A 279 -12.84 -19.83 20.35
C GLY A 279 -13.60 -18.98 19.32
N PRO A 280 -13.52 -17.64 19.42
CA PRO A 280 -14.12 -16.75 18.43
C PRO A 280 -13.43 -16.92 17.08
N ALA A 281 -14.23 -16.90 16.00
CA ALA A 281 -13.71 -16.91 14.64
C ALA A 281 -12.86 -15.66 14.38
N VAL A 282 -11.90 -15.76 13.47
CA VAL A 282 -11.13 -14.59 13.04
C VAL A 282 -11.95 -13.83 11.99
N HIS A 283 -12.25 -12.58 12.28
CA HIS A 283 -12.97 -11.70 11.36
C HIS A 283 -12.02 -11.17 10.28
N VAL A 284 -12.48 -11.07 9.04
CA VAL A 284 -11.64 -10.58 7.93
C VAL A 284 -12.32 -9.41 7.26
N PHE A 285 -11.68 -8.25 7.28
CA PHE A 285 -12.12 -7.05 6.59
C PHE A 285 -11.25 -6.82 5.35
N VAL A 286 -11.88 -6.35 4.30
CA VAL A 286 -11.20 -5.97 3.06
C VAL A 286 -11.64 -4.59 2.62
N GLY A 287 -10.67 -3.75 2.29
CA GLY A 287 -10.84 -2.40 1.78
C GLY A 287 -11.08 -2.38 0.27
N ARG A 288 -11.96 -1.48 -0.16
CA ARG A 288 -12.16 -1.09 -1.56
C ARG A 288 -12.66 0.35 -1.60
N ASP A 289 -11.97 1.20 -2.35
CA ASP A 289 -12.35 2.61 -2.54
C ASP A 289 -12.55 3.41 -1.23
N GLY A 290 -11.79 3.05 -0.18
CA GLY A 290 -11.88 3.68 1.15
C GLY A 290 -13.02 3.17 2.04
N GLU A 291 -13.82 2.21 1.56
CA GLU A 291 -14.79 1.47 2.37
C GLU A 291 -14.21 0.10 2.76
N PHE A 292 -14.48 -0.35 3.99
CA PHE A 292 -14.10 -1.68 4.45
C PHE A 292 -15.34 -2.55 4.63
N LYS A 293 -15.28 -3.78 4.13
CA LYS A 293 -16.35 -4.77 4.22
C LYS A 293 -15.84 -6.03 4.90
N GLU A 294 -16.66 -6.59 5.76
CA GLU A 294 -16.38 -7.90 6.34
C GLU A 294 -16.64 -9.00 5.31
N VAL A 295 -15.70 -9.93 5.19
CA VAL A 295 -15.76 -11.09 4.30
C VAL A 295 -16.31 -12.31 5.02
N THR A 296 -16.12 -12.37 6.35
CA THR A 296 -16.60 -13.45 7.21
C THR A 296 -18.00 -13.16 7.77
N GLU A 297 -18.90 -14.14 7.83
CA GLU A 297 -20.09 -14.12 8.74
C GLU A 297 -20.47 -15.53 9.20
#